data_AF-R5JTE9-F1
#
_entry.id   AF-R5JTE9-F1
#
_cell.length_a   1.000
_cell.length_b   1.000
_cell.length_c   1.000
_cell.angle_alpha   90.00
_cell.angle_beta   90.00
_cell.angle_gamma   90.00
#
_symmetry.space_group_name_H-M   'P 1'
#
loop_
_entity.id
_entity.type
_entity.pdbx_description
1 polymer ?
#
loop_
_entity_poly.entity_id
_entity_poly.type
_entity_poly.pdbx_seq_one_letter_code
_entity_poly.pdbx_strand_id
1 'polypeptide(L)'
;MARADNDRSCVKTLFDIVGGYVDLMYSMGSVLLADLAQETDYQSFSKREEYFWLQQFADVLNRCKACGYLLPDVDPDRFANDLLVLLYENRLRGARYTTQWLFCQALLRGIFQTNAIPLIDEYMEEHDLAAHA
;
A
#
# COMPACT_ATOMS: atom_id res chain seq x y z
N MET A 1 -0.86 -23.15 -16.32
CA MET A 1 -1.25 -21.82 -16.81
C MET A 1 -2.08 -21.06 -15.77
N ALA A 2 -3.20 -21.57 -15.26
CA ALA A 2 -4.03 -20.87 -14.26
C ALA A 2 -3.32 -20.43 -12.96
N ARG A 3 -2.31 -21.16 -12.48
CA ARG A 3 -1.57 -20.81 -11.25
C ARG A 3 -0.68 -19.57 -11.44
N ALA A 4 0.02 -19.48 -12.57
CA ALA A 4 0.88 -18.33 -12.88
C ALA A 4 0.11 -17.02 -13.13
N ASP A 5 -1.09 -17.10 -13.74
CA ASP A 5 -1.99 -15.94 -13.88
C ASP A 5 -2.53 -15.47 -12.53
N ASN A 6 -2.88 -16.41 -11.63
CA ASN A 6 -3.35 -16.09 -10.28
C ASN A 6 -2.22 -15.55 -9.38
N ASP A 7 -0.97 -15.95 -9.65
CA ASP A 7 0.21 -15.48 -8.92
C ASP A 7 0.61 -14.05 -9.38
N ARG A 8 0.66 -13.72 -10.68
CA ARG A 8 0.90 -12.31 -11.11
C ARG A 8 -0.19 -11.35 -10.62
N SER A 9 -1.41 -11.87 -10.46
CA SER A 9 -2.58 -11.15 -9.99
C SER A 9 -2.42 -10.61 -8.56
N CYS A 10 -1.77 -11.33 -7.64
CA CYS A 10 -1.69 -10.85 -6.24
C CYS A 10 -0.74 -9.65 -6.09
N VAL A 11 0.37 -9.61 -6.83
CA VAL A 11 1.28 -8.46 -6.83
C VAL A 11 0.59 -7.25 -7.46
N LYS A 12 -0.11 -7.42 -8.59
CA LYS A 12 -0.90 -6.33 -9.18
C LYS A 12 -1.96 -5.80 -8.21
N THR A 13 -2.70 -6.71 -7.57
CA THR A 13 -3.74 -6.37 -6.58
C THR A 13 -3.15 -5.58 -5.42
N LEU A 14 -1.92 -5.90 -4.99
CA LEU A 14 -1.22 -5.13 -3.95
C LEU A 14 -1.02 -3.68 -4.40
N PHE A 15 -0.55 -3.46 -5.64
CA PHE A 15 -0.39 -2.11 -6.17
C PHE A 15 -1.71 -1.37 -6.31
N ASP A 16 -2.77 -2.03 -6.78
CA ASP A 16 -4.10 -1.42 -6.88
C ASP A 16 -4.64 -1.00 -5.50
N ILE A 17 -4.42 -1.84 -4.46
CA ILE A 17 -4.84 -1.53 -3.07
C ILE A 17 -4.01 -0.39 -2.47
N VAL A 18 -2.67 -0.44 -2.60
CA VAL A 18 -1.77 0.60 -2.07
C VAL A 18 -2.04 1.92 -2.80
N GLY A 19 -2.20 1.88 -4.13
CA GLY A 19 -2.58 3.01 -4.96
C GLY A 19 -3.89 3.64 -4.51
N GLY A 20 -4.94 2.83 -4.36
CA GLY A 20 -6.24 3.32 -3.88
C GLY A 20 -6.19 3.98 -2.49
N TYR A 21 -5.40 3.44 -1.57
CA TYR A 21 -5.20 4.05 -0.24
C TYR A 21 -4.47 5.38 -0.33
N VAL A 22 -3.38 5.43 -1.12
CA VAL A 22 -2.62 6.65 -1.36
C VAL A 22 -3.51 7.71 -2.01
N ASP A 23 -4.18 7.39 -3.12
CA ASP A 23 -5.07 8.30 -3.83
C ASP A 23 -6.16 8.89 -2.93
N LEU A 24 -6.78 8.07 -2.07
CA LEU A 24 -7.75 8.53 -1.08
C LEU A 24 -7.13 9.60 -0.16
N MET A 25 -5.99 9.31 0.46
CA MET A 25 -5.31 10.25 1.34
C MET A 25 -4.88 11.55 0.64
N TYR A 26 -4.47 11.47 -0.63
CA TYR A 26 -4.09 12.64 -1.40
C TYR A 26 -5.31 13.48 -1.81
N SER A 27 -6.43 12.84 -2.14
CA SER A 27 -7.69 13.51 -2.46
C SER A 27 -8.25 14.31 -1.28
N MET A 28 -8.09 13.79 -0.06
CA MET A 28 -8.54 14.47 1.16
C MET A 28 -7.67 15.69 1.50
N GLY A 29 -6.36 15.61 1.25
CA GLY A 29 -5.44 16.68 1.63
C GLY A 29 -4.90 16.54 3.06
N SER A 30 -3.67 17.00 3.29
CA SER A 30 -3.03 16.88 4.62
C SER A 30 -3.73 17.70 5.71
N VAL A 31 -4.32 18.84 5.35
CA VAL A 31 -5.06 19.70 6.30
C VAL A 31 -6.31 19.00 6.80
N LEU A 32 -7.17 18.53 5.90
CA LEU A 32 -8.40 17.81 6.27
C LEU A 32 -8.09 16.54 7.07
N LEU A 33 -7.07 15.78 6.68
CA LEU A 33 -6.65 14.59 7.43
C LEU A 33 -6.21 14.94 8.86
N ALA A 34 -5.47 16.04 9.04
CA ALA A 34 -5.07 16.50 10.36
C ALA A 34 -6.26 16.95 11.21
N ASP A 35 -7.22 17.67 10.60
CA ASP A 35 -8.44 18.11 11.28
C ASP A 35 -9.30 16.91 11.72
N LEU A 36 -9.52 15.94 10.81
CA LEU A 36 -10.26 14.71 11.10
C LEU A 36 -9.60 13.86 12.19
N ALA A 37 -8.27 13.86 12.28
CA ALA A 37 -7.54 13.13 13.32
C ALA A 37 -7.79 13.69 14.74
N GLN A 38 -8.16 14.98 14.85
CA GLN A 38 -8.48 15.63 16.13
C GLN A 38 -9.97 15.60 16.45
N GLU A 39 -10.83 15.34 15.47
CA GLU A 39 -12.28 15.41 15.60
C GLU A 39 -12.87 14.15 16.26
N THR A 40 -13.42 14.29 17.46
CA THR A 40 -13.92 13.15 18.25
C THR A 40 -15.11 12.46 17.60
N ASP A 41 -15.98 13.22 16.93
CA ASP A 41 -17.18 12.68 16.28
C ASP A 41 -16.82 11.77 15.08
N TYR A 42 -15.66 12.01 14.46
CA TYR A 42 -15.15 11.24 13.32
C TYR A 42 -14.24 10.08 13.69
N GLN A 43 -13.87 9.90 14.96
CA GLN A 43 -12.95 8.82 15.36
C GLN A 43 -13.52 7.43 15.07
N SER A 44 -14.83 7.23 15.23
CA SER A 44 -15.46 5.94 14.95
C SER A 44 -15.39 5.57 13.47
N PHE A 45 -15.63 6.55 12.59
CA PHE A 45 -15.48 6.40 11.14
C PHE A 45 -14.02 6.16 10.76
N SER A 46 -13.09 6.95 11.31
CA SER A 46 -11.66 6.83 11.02
C SER A 46 -11.11 5.46 11.40
N LYS A 47 -11.48 4.92 12.57
CA LYS A 47 -11.10 3.56 12.99
C LYS A 47 -11.64 2.48 12.06
N ARG A 48 -12.84 2.68 11.51
CA ARG A 48 -13.44 1.73 10.55
C ARG A 48 -12.68 1.74 9.23
N GLU A 49 -12.33 2.92 8.72
CA GLU A 49 -11.50 3.06 7.53
C GLU A 49 -10.11 2.45 7.74
N GLU A 50 -9.45 2.75 8.87
CA GLU A 50 -8.17 2.16 9.23
C GLU A 50 -8.23 0.63 9.24
N TYR A 51 -9.26 0.06 9.88
CA TYR A 51 -9.46 -1.39 9.92
C TYR A 51 -9.69 -1.98 8.52
N PHE A 52 -10.49 -1.32 7.69
CA PHE A 52 -10.75 -1.75 6.32
C PHE A 52 -9.44 -1.82 5.51
N TRP A 53 -8.67 -0.74 5.48
CA TRP A 53 -7.42 -0.67 4.73
C TRP A 53 -6.36 -1.63 5.27
N LEU A 54 -6.24 -1.75 6.59
CA LEU A 54 -5.34 -2.72 7.21
C LEU A 54 -5.66 -4.15 6.77
N GLN A 55 -6.95 -4.53 6.76
CA GLN A 55 -7.37 -5.84 6.28
C GLN A 55 -7.04 -6.04 4.79
N GLN A 56 -7.27 -5.04 3.93
CA GLN A 56 -6.92 -5.15 2.51
C GLN A 56 -5.41 -5.37 2.30
N PHE A 57 -4.57 -4.63 3.02
CA PHE A 57 -3.12 -4.76 2.95
C PHE A 57 -2.65 -6.13 3.47
N ALA A 58 -3.15 -6.55 4.63
CA ALA A 58 -2.81 -7.83 5.24
C ALA A 58 -3.20 -9.00 4.34
N ASP A 59 -4.42 -8.98 3.80
CA ASP A 59 -4.93 -10.05 2.93
C ASP A 59 -4.07 -10.21 1.68
N VAL A 60 -3.74 -9.12 0.99
CA VAL A 60 -2.99 -9.19 -0.27
C VAL A 60 -1.52 -9.54 -0.04
N LEU A 61 -0.90 -9.06 1.06
CA LEU A 61 0.47 -9.44 1.42
C LEU A 61 0.56 -10.91 1.85
N ASN A 62 -0.43 -11.42 2.60
CA ASN A 62 -0.51 -12.84 2.93
C ASN A 62 -0.66 -13.71 1.67
N ARG A 63 -1.45 -13.25 0.68
CA ARG A 63 -1.51 -13.92 -0.63
C ARG A 63 -0.17 -13.87 -1.36
N CYS A 64 0.53 -12.74 -1.37
CA CYS A 64 1.86 -12.63 -1.95
C CYS A 64 2.86 -13.59 -1.28
N LYS A 65 2.77 -13.77 0.05
CA LYS A 65 3.57 -14.77 0.79
C LYS A 65 3.22 -16.19 0.35
N ALA A 66 1.94 -16.53 0.25
CA ALA A 66 1.48 -17.85 -0.18
C ALA A 66 1.88 -18.19 -1.63
N CYS A 67 1.95 -17.18 -2.51
CA CYS A 67 2.45 -17.29 -3.88
C CYS A 67 3.98 -17.36 -3.97
N GLY A 68 4.70 -17.18 -2.85
CA GLY A 68 6.16 -17.25 -2.81
C GLY A 68 6.88 -15.98 -3.28
N TYR A 69 6.20 -14.83 -3.33
CA TYR A 69 6.83 -13.57 -3.72
C TYR A 69 7.53 -12.84 -2.57
N LEU A 70 7.09 -13.05 -1.33
CA LEU A 70 7.73 -12.45 -0.16
C LEU A 70 8.92 -13.28 0.32
N LEU A 71 9.88 -12.61 0.97
CA LEU A 71 10.95 -13.28 1.69
C LEU A 71 10.35 -14.14 2.83
N PRO A 72 10.94 -15.30 3.18
CA PRO A 72 10.36 -16.25 4.13
C PRO A 72 10.06 -15.65 5.52
N ASP A 73 10.96 -14.78 6.00
CA ASP A 73 10.93 -14.21 7.34
C ASP A 73 10.02 -12.97 7.47
N VAL A 74 9.42 -12.53 6.38
CA VAL A 74 8.51 -11.37 6.41
C VAL A 74 7.21 -11.77 7.10
N ASP A 75 6.82 -11.00 8.10
CA ASP A 75 5.49 -11.05 8.71
C ASP A 75 4.55 -10.11 7.93
N PRO A 76 3.59 -10.65 7.14
CA PRO A 76 2.74 -9.83 6.29
C PRO A 76 1.82 -8.90 7.08
N ASP A 77 1.25 -9.38 8.18
CA ASP A 77 0.29 -8.63 9.01
C ASP A 77 0.99 -7.46 9.72
N ARG A 78 2.19 -7.72 10.25
CA ARG A 78 3.00 -6.67 10.84
C ARG A 78 3.43 -5.63 9.80
N PHE A 79 3.93 -6.08 8.65
CA PHE A 79 4.34 -5.16 7.58
C PHE A 79 3.15 -4.35 7.02
N ALA A 80 1.96 -4.95 6.92
CA ALA A 80 0.74 -4.25 6.51
C ALA A 80 0.43 -3.07 7.44
N ASN A 81 0.50 -3.29 8.76
CA ASN A 81 0.29 -2.22 9.74
C ASN A 81 1.37 -1.14 9.64
N ASP A 82 2.64 -1.54 9.61
CA ASP A 82 3.76 -0.61 9.51
C ASP A 82 3.65 0.25 8.24
N LEU A 83 3.32 -0.35 7.09
CA LEU A 83 3.16 0.36 5.81
C LEU A 83 1.96 1.32 5.86
N LEU A 84 0.81 0.89 6.38
CA LEU A 84 -0.39 1.72 6.49
C LEU A 84 -0.12 2.99 7.32
N VAL A 85 0.41 2.82 8.52
CA VAL A 85 0.71 3.92 9.46
C VAL A 85 1.72 4.88 8.85
N LEU A 86 2.79 4.34 8.26
CA LEU A 86 3.86 5.12 7.68
C LEU A 86 3.40 5.98 6.50
N LEU A 87 2.53 5.43 5.64
CA LEU A 87 1.94 6.18 4.53
C LEU A 87 1.01 7.30 5.02
N TYR A 88 0.20 7.01 6.04
CA TYR A 88 -0.65 8.01 6.68
C TYR A 88 0.16 9.16 7.30
N GLU A 89 1.17 8.83 8.12
CA GLU A 89 2.01 9.82 8.79
C GLU A 89 2.81 10.67 7.78
N ASN A 90 3.35 10.06 6.73
CA ASN A 90 4.04 10.79 5.67
C ASN A 90 3.10 11.80 5.01
N ARG A 91 1.84 11.42 4.76
CA ARG A 91 0.85 12.34 4.21
C ARG A 91 0.56 13.49 5.16
N LEU A 92 0.35 13.22 6.45
CA LEU A 92 0.13 14.26 7.47
C LEU A 92 1.30 15.26 7.55
N ARG A 93 2.53 14.79 7.38
CA ARG A 93 3.74 15.64 7.34
C ARG A 93 3.92 16.40 6.02
N GLY A 94 2.99 16.25 5.07
CA GLY A 94 3.03 16.97 3.79
C GLY A 94 3.96 16.34 2.75
N ALA A 95 4.22 15.03 2.83
CA ALA A 95 4.93 14.32 1.77
C ALA A 95 4.22 14.52 0.42
N ARG A 96 5.02 14.58 -0.66
CA ARG A 96 4.53 14.61 -2.04
C ARG A 96 4.15 13.22 -2.48
N TYR A 97 3.17 13.14 -3.38
CA TYR A 97 2.68 11.89 -3.95
C TYR A 97 3.81 11.02 -4.50
N THR A 98 4.65 11.61 -5.36
CA THR A 98 5.80 10.91 -5.96
C THR A 98 6.81 10.42 -4.92
N THR A 99 7.07 11.19 -3.86
CA THR A 99 7.93 10.76 -2.75
C THR A 99 7.32 9.57 -2.01
N GLN A 100 6.01 9.59 -1.76
CA GLN A 100 5.32 8.51 -1.09
C GLN A 100 5.32 7.23 -1.92
N TRP A 101 5.12 7.35 -3.23
CA TRP A 101 5.16 6.23 -4.16
C TRP A 101 6.56 5.60 -4.28
N LEU A 102 7.61 6.42 -4.42
CA LEU A 102 9.00 5.93 -4.41
C LEU A 102 9.37 5.24 -3.09
N PHE A 103 8.82 5.74 -1.98
CA PHE A 103 9.06 5.14 -0.67
C PHE A 103 8.34 3.79 -0.52
N CYS A 104 7.09 3.67 -0.99
CA CYS A 104 6.40 2.39 -1.15
C CYS A 104 7.24 1.40 -1.95
N GLN A 105 7.78 1.81 -3.11
CA GLN A 105 8.63 0.97 -3.94
C GLN A 105 9.82 0.40 -3.16
N ALA A 106 10.54 1.28 -2.47
CA ALA A 106 11.75 0.90 -1.74
C ALA A 106 11.44 -0.14 -0.65
N LEU A 107 10.35 0.06 0.09
CA LEU A 107 9.91 -0.88 1.13
C LEU A 107 9.46 -2.22 0.55
N LEU A 108 8.65 -2.20 -0.51
CA LEU A 108 8.19 -3.42 -1.18
C LEU A 108 9.38 -4.21 -1.77
N ARG A 109 10.31 -3.54 -2.45
CA ARG A 109 11.54 -4.19 -2.93
C ARG A 109 12.37 -4.82 -1.82
N GLY A 110 12.32 -4.26 -0.61
CA GLY A 110 13.03 -4.77 0.56
C GLY A 110 12.45 -6.06 1.15
N ILE A 111 11.17 -6.36 0.90
CA ILE A 111 10.50 -7.54 1.46
C ILE A 111 10.15 -8.61 0.42
N PHE A 112 10.24 -8.29 -0.87
CA PHE A 112 10.01 -9.22 -1.98
C PHE A 112 11.28 -10.00 -2.34
N GLN A 113 11.10 -11.20 -2.88
CA GLN A 113 12.17 -12.00 -3.45
C GLN A 113 12.74 -11.34 -4.72
N THR A 114 14.02 -11.58 -5.00
CA THR A 114 14.73 -10.95 -6.13
C THR A 114 14.05 -11.20 -7.49
N ASN A 115 13.46 -12.37 -7.69
CA ASN A 115 12.74 -12.73 -8.92
C ASN A 115 11.39 -12.00 -9.08
N ALA A 116 10.86 -11.40 -8.01
CA ALA A 116 9.60 -10.68 -7.99
C ALA A 116 9.79 -9.16 -8.12
N ILE A 117 11.01 -8.64 -7.90
CA ILE A 117 11.33 -7.21 -8.03
C ILE A 117 10.97 -6.64 -9.42
N PRO A 118 11.20 -7.33 -10.55
CA PRO A 118 10.78 -6.79 -11.85
C PRO A 118 9.28 -6.52 -11.96
N LEU A 119 8.43 -7.30 -11.26
CA LEU A 119 6.98 -7.07 -11.24
C LEU A 119 6.62 -5.82 -10.41
N ILE A 120 7.36 -5.56 -9.33
CA ILE A 120 7.22 -4.32 -8.56
C ILE A 120 7.52 -3.11 -9.45
N ASP A 121 8.64 -3.16 -10.17
CA ASP A 121 9.06 -2.07 -11.04
C ASP A 121 8.07 -1.84 -12.19
N GLU A 122 7.55 -2.91 -12.80
CA GLU A 122 6.51 -2.86 -13.84
C GLU A 122 5.23 -2.15 -13.34
N TYR A 123 4.65 -2.60 -12.22
CA TYR A 123 3.38 -2.03 -11.73
C TYR A 123 3.54 -0.63 -11.11
N MET A 124 4.72 -0.31 -10.60
CA MET A 124 5.07 1.05 -10.17
C MET A 124 5.00 2.05 -11.33
N GLU A 125 5.59 1.69 -12.46
CA GLU A 125 5.62 2.52 -13.67
C GLU A 125 4.21 2.68 -14.26
N GLU A 126 3.42 1.60 -14.32
CA GLU A 126 2.02 1.66 -14.77
C GLU A 126 1.18 2.65 -13.96
N HIS A 127 1.34 2.66 -12.64
CA HIS A 127 0.58 3.52 -11.75
C HIS A 127 1.01 5.00 -11.87
N ASP A 128 2.31 5.27 -11.96
CA ASP A 128 2.83 6.64 -12.11
C ASP A 128 2.37 7.26 -13.44
N LEU A 129 2.32 6.46 -14.51
CA LEU A 129 1.73 6.88 -15.79
C LEU A 129 0.23 7.17 -15.67
N ALA A 130 -0.52 6.37 -14.92
CA ALA A 130 -1.96 6.57 -14.73
C ALA A 130 -2.28 7.80 -13.86
N ALA A 131 -1.48 8.11 -12.84
CA ALA A 131 -1.67 9.27 -11.97
C ALA A 131 -1.32 10.61 -12.64
N HIS A 132 -0.63 10.57 -13.78
CA HIS A 132 -0.15 11.74 -14.52
C HIS A 132 -0.66 11.85 -15.97
N ALA A 133 -1.59 10.96 -16.38
CA ALA A 133 -2.31 11.02 -17.65
C ALA A 133 -3.58 11.87 -17.55
#